data_AF-A0A7S0FV89-F1
#
_entry.id   AF-A0A7S0FV89-F1
#
_cell.length_a   1.000
_cell.length_b   1.000
_cell.length_c   1.000
_cell.angle_alpha   90.00
_cell.angle_beta   90.00
_cell.angle_gamma   90.00
#
_symmetry.space_group_name_H-M   'P 1'
#
loop_
_entity.id
_entity.type
_entity.pdbx_description
1 polymer ?
#
loop_
_entity_poly.entity_id
_entity_poly.type
_entity_poly.pdbx_seq_one_letter_code
_entity_poly.pdbx_strand_id
1 'polypeptide(L)'
;ELSGDFVGCSADTLDLQQAWQRSMRANEKAEDALLEAWAALVAAQERAQMAVEEEQLPARVVAAIRLTGVGGAAVATTPEAGAEAECGSFVELSRRAQSSALERVDGALWLLTEQLITLGELAAFQRHEMELRHLRHVDEVDLEGVAKSIRSAAGAAADPQRPEGLALAARALDALGPHWCPAPAGCRGMRVAANASAAGGAWVAARPGALLLGEAPETAVAHCMPAAAKAMAGQQPLAAVHE
;
A
#
# COMPACT_ATOMS: atom_id res chain seq x y z
N GLU A 1 -41.42 77.98 -14.15
CA GLU A 1 -41.34 77.26 -12.85
C GLU A 1 -41.28 75.77 -13.15
N LEU A 2 -40.12 75.16 -12.98
CA LEU A 2 -39.92 73.71 -13.07
C LEU A 2 -39.72 73.23 -11.64
N SER A 3 -40.76 72.62 -11.07
CA SER A 3 -40.72 71.97 -9.76
C SER A 3 -39.85 70.72 -9.89
N GLY A 4 -38.59 70.82 -9.47
CA GLY A 4 -37.73 69.66 -9.29
C GLY A 4 -38.11 68.95 -8.00
N ASP A 5 -39.03 68.00 -8.08
CA ASP A 5 -39.24 67.04 -7.00
C ASP A 5 -38.00 66.14 -6.94
N PHE A 6 -37.09 66.47 -6.03
CA PHE A 6 -36.12 65.50 -5.53
C PHE A 6 -36.91 64.40 -4.84
N VAL A 7 -37.05 63.26 -5.51
CA VAL A 7 -37.51 62.01 -4.90
C VAL A 7 -36.51 61.68 -3.80
N GLY A 8 -36.88 62.01 -2.56
CA GLY A 8 -36.08 61.72 -1.39
C GLY A 8 -35.91 60.22 -1.26
N CYS A 9 -34.69 59.73 -1.47
CA CYS A 9 -34.25 58.42 -1.00
C CYS A 9 -34.28 58.43 0.54
N SER A 10 -35.46 58.29 1.12
CA SER A 10 -35.69 58.04 2.55
C SER A 10 -35.53 56.55 2.90
N ALA A 11 -34.94 55.75 2.01
CA ALA A 11 -34.54 54.39 2.33
C ALA A 11 -33.37 54.43 3.33
N ASP A 12 -33.63 53.89 4.51
CA ASP A 12 -32.79 53.82 5.71
C ASP A 12 -31.28 53.87 5.47
N THR A 13 -30.72 55.09 5.50
CA THR A 13 -29.26 55.31 5.51
C THR A 13 -28.59 54.64 6.71
N LEU A 14 -29.32 54.52 7.82
CA LEU A 14 -28.91 53.78 9.02
C LEU A 14 -28.77 52.28 8.72
N ASP A 15 -29.72 51.68 8.00
CA ASP A 15 -29.69 50.26 7.65
C ASP A 15 -28.58 49.96 6.62
N LEU A 16 -28.36 50.86 5.66
CA LEU A 16 -27.24 50.77 4.73
C LEU A 16 -25.90 50.87 5.46
N GLN A 17 -25.77 51.78 6.42
CA GLN A 17 -24.55 51.92 7.22
C GLN A 17 -24.30 50.69 8.10
N GLN A 18 -25.35 50.13 8.72
CA GLN A 18 -25.25 48.90 9.51
C GLN A 18 -24.95 47.67 8.62
N ALA A 19 -25.54 47.58 7.43
CA ALA A 19 -25.23 46.53 6.47
C ALA A 19 -23.77 46.60 6.01
N TRP A 20 -23.28 47.81 5.70
CA TRP A 20 -21.88 48.04 5.34
C TRP A 20 -20.93 47.66 6.48
N GLN A 21 -21.20 48.10 7.72
CA GLN A 21 -20.38 47.72 8.88
C GLN A 21 -20.35 46.20 9.12
N ARG A 22 -21.49 45.52 8.94
CA ARG A 22 -21.55 44.05 9.03
C ARG A 22 -20.72 43.38 7.93
N SER A 23 -20.79 43.89 6.71
CA SER A 23 -20.00 43.40 5.58
C SER A 23 -18.50 43.59 5.81
N MET A 24 -18.07 44.76 6.31
CA MET A 24 -16.66 45.01 6.64
C MET A 24 -16.15 44.05 7.71
N ARG A 25 -16.90 43.87 8.81
CA ARG A 25 -16.53 42.90 9.86
C ARG A 25 -16.50 41.46 9.37
N ALA A 26 -17.41 41.10 8.47
CA ALA A 26 -17.41 39.76 7.87
C ALA A 26 -16.18 39.56 6.98
N ASN A 27 -15.76 40.61 6.26
CA ASN A 27 -14.55 40.56 5.45
C ASN A 27 -13.28 40.46 6.31
N GLU A 28 -13.15 41.26 7.37
CA GLU A 28 -12.04 41.17 8.34
C GLU A 28 -11.93 39.75 8.92
N LYS A 29 -13.05 39.16 9.36
CA LYS A 29 -13.08 37.78 9.86
C LYS A 29 -12.68 36.74 8.81
N ALA A 30 -13.03 36.96 7.55
CA ALA A 30 -12.66 36.06 6.46
C ALA A 30 -11.15 36.14 6.18
N GLU A 31 -10.55 37.33 6.27
CA GLU A 31 -9.11 37.53 6.15
C GLU A 31 -8.35 36.84 7.28
N ASP A 32 -8.81 37.01 8.53
CA ASP A 32 -8.21 36.33 9.69
C ASP A 32 -8.29 34.80 9.55
N ALA A 33 -9.47 34.27 9.18
CA ALA A 33 -9.66 32.84 8.99
C ALA A 33 -8.80 32.28 7.85
N LEU A 34 -8.58 33.06 6.79
CA LEU A 34 -7.70 32.67 5.69
C LEU A 34 -6.23 32.60 6.14
N LEU A 35 -5.77 33.55 6.94
CA LEU A 35 -4.41 33.55 7.51
C LEU A 35 -4.21 32.36 8.48
N GLU A 36 -5.20 32.06 9.32
CA GLU A 36 -5.16 30.89 10.21
C GLU A 36 -5.12 29.59 9.41
N ALA A 37 -5.95 29.47 8.36
CA ALA A 37 -5.96 28.30 7.49
C ALA A 37 -4.63 28.13 6.74
N TRP A 38 -4.02 29.23 6.29
CA TRP A 38 -2.70 29.22 5.66
C TRP A 38 -1.62 28.73 6.62
N ALA A 39 -1.59 29.25 7.85
CA ALA A 39 -0.62 28.82 8.85
C ALA A 39 -0.75 27.32 9.18
N ALA A 40 -1.98 26.82 9.28
CA ALA A 40 -2.24 25.39 9.47
C ALA A 40 -1.78 24.55 8.28
N LEU A 41 -1.95 25.06 7.05
CA LEU A 41 -1.53 24.39 5.84
C LEU A 41 0.00 24.29 5.74
N VAL A 42 0.73 25.39 5.95
CA VAL A 42 2.20 25.39 5.96
C VAL A 42 2.72 24.42 7.02
N ALA A 43 2.16 24.44 8.23
CA ALA A 43 2.53 23.49 9.28
C ALA A 43 2.25 22.01 8.89
N ALA A 44 1.20 21.75 8.11
CA ALA A 44 0.91 20.42 7.58
C ALA A 44 1.93 20.00 6.51
N GLN A 45 2.34 20.91 5.64
CA GLN A 45 3.38 20.66 4.63
C GLN A 45 4.75 20.40 5.28
N GLU A 46 5.14 21.18 6.29
CA GLU A 46 6.36 20.94 7.08
C GLU A 46 6.33 19.54 7.73
N ARG A 47 5.19 19.14 8.29
CA ARG A 47 5.01 17.79 8.83
C ARG A 47 5.14 16.70 7.78
N ALA A 48 4.58 16.92 6.59
CA ALA A 48 4.72 15.98 5.49
C ALA A 48 6.21 15.82 5.09
N GLN A 49 6.96 16.93 5.07
CA GLN A 49 8.40 16.91 4.83
C GLN A 49 9.15 16.14 5.91
N MET A 50 8.94 16.44 7.19
CA MET A 50 9.57 15.72 8.32
C MET A 50 9.25 14.22 8.30
N ALA A 51 7.98 13.86 8.04
CA ALA A 51 7.57 12.46 7.96
C ALA A 51 8.31 11.69 6.85
N VAL A 52 8.70 12.37 5.78
CA VAL A 52 9.47 11.76 4.70
C VAL A 52 10.97 11.74 5.00
N GLU A 53 11.54 12.88 5.40
CA GLU A 53 12.99 13.05 5.55
C GLU A 53 13.53 12.38 6.81
N GLU A 54 12.85 12.57 7.94
CA GLU A 54 13.31 12.07 9.24
C GLU A 54 12.73 10.67 9.53
N GLU A 55 11.44 10.48 9.26
CA GLU A 55 10.76 9.24 9.63
C GLU A 55 10.75 8.18 8.53
N GLN A 56 11.18 8.50 7.30
CA GLN A 56 11.18 7.59 6.16
C GLN A 56 9.80 6.94 5.91
N LEU A 57 8.72 7.70 6.12
CA LEU A 57 7.35 7.20 6.10
C LEU A 57 7.02 6.35 4.85
N PRO A 58 7.36 6.76 3.61
CA PRO A 58 7.04 5.97 2.42
C PRO A 58 7.67 4.57 2.45
N ALA A 59 8.95 4.46 2.86
CA ALA A 59 9.64 3.18 2.96
C ALA A 59 9.05 2.30 4.07
N ARG A 60 8.69 2.90 5.22
CA ARG A 60 8.04 2.18 6.32
C ARG A 60 6.65 1.68 5.95
N VAL A 61 5.88 2.47 5.19
CA VAL A 61 4.58 2.05 4.66
C VAL A 61 4.76 0.82 3.78
N VAL A 62 5.68 0.85 2.82
CA VAL A 62 6.02 -0.32 1.97
C VAL A 62 6.38 -1.54 2.83
N ALA A 63 7.24 -1.36 3.82
CA ALA A 63 7.64 -2.45 4.71
C ALA A 63 6.47 -2.98 5.56
N ALA A 64 5.51 -2.15 5.96
CA ALA A 64 4.40 -2.53 6.82
C ALA A 64 3.19 -3.13 6.07
N ILE A 65 3.19 -3.14 4.73
CA ILE A 65 2.06 -3.65 3.95
C ILE A 65 1.73 -5.08 4.36
N ARG A 66 0.44 -5.28 4.65
CA ARG A 66 -0.12 -6.62 4.82
C ARG A 66 -0.26 -7.26 3.46
N LEU A 67 0.29 -8.45 3.28
CA LEU A 67 0.25 -9.20 2.01
C LEU A 67 -0.80 -10.32 2.03
N THR A 68 -1.43 -10.56 3.18
CA THR A 68 -2.50 -11.54 3.38
C THR A 68 -3.86 -11.00 2.93
N GLY A 69 -4.74 -11.86 2.39
CA GLY A 69 -6.13 -11.50 2.05
C GLY A 69 -6.41 -11.34 0.55
N VAL A 70 -5.53 -11.81 -0.35
CA VAL A 70 -5.91 -12.05 -1.76
C VAL A 70 -6.68 -13.37 -1.83
N GLY A 71 -7.85 -13.38 -1.20
CA GLY A 71 -8.85 -14.45 -1.29
C GLY A 71 -10.05 -13.97 -2.12
N GLY A 72 -9.79 -13.23 -3.19
CA GLY A 72 -10.81 -12.86 -4.18
C GLY A 72 -10.88 -13.93 -5.27
N ALA A 73 -11.79 -14.88 -5.11
CA ALA A 73 -12.35 -15.73 -6.17
C ALA A 73 -11.40 -16.68 -6.94
N ALA A 74 -10.43 -17.32 -6.29
CA ALA A 74 -10.20 -18.72 -6.64
C ALA A 74 -11.29 -19.51 -5.93
N VAL A 75 -12.27 -19.97 -6.71
CA VAL A 75 -13.25 -20.97 -6.30
C VAL A 75 -12.51 -21.98 -5.43
N ALA A 76 -12.89 -22.08 -4.15
CA ALA A 76 -12.59 -23.24 -3.36
C ALA A 76 -13.36 -24.40 -4.01
N THR A 77 -12.86 -24.90 -5.13
CA THR A 77 -13.19 -26.23 -5.58
C THR A 77 -12.68 -27.11 -4.46
N THR A 78 -13.62 -27.66 -3.70
CA THR A 78 -13.38 -28.78 -2.80
C THR A 78 -12.36 -29.70 -3.47
N PRO A 79 -11.21 -29.98 -2.84
CA PRO A 79 -10.25 -30.91 -3.42
C PRO A 79 -10.93 -32.27 -3.43
N GLU A 80 -11.42 -32.70 -4.60
CA GLU A 80 -11.67 -34.11 -4.83
C GLU A 80 -10.34 -34.82 -4.58
N ALA A 81 -10.36 -35.76 -3.63
CA ALA A 81 -9.21 -36.56 -3.25
C ALA A 81 -8.66 -37.27 -4.50
N GLY A 82 -7.62 -36.71 -5.12
CA GLY A 82 -6.95 -37.33 -6.27
C GLY A 82 -6.54 -36.38 -7.41
N ALA A 83 -7.05 -35.15 -7.47
CA ALA A 83 -6.57 -34.17 -8.45
C ALA A 83 -5.42 -33.34 -7.86
N GLU A 84 -4.17 -33.73 -8.12
CA GLU A 84 -3.04 -32.83 -7.88
C GLU A 84 -3.23 -31.58 -8.73
N ALA A 85 -3.55 -30.45 -8.11
CA ALA A 85 -3.48 -29.16 -8.79
C ALA A 85 -2.03 -28.97 -9.26
N GLU A 86 -1.83 -28.91 -10.58
CA GLU A 86 -0.52 -28.59 -11.16
C GLU A 86 -0.10 -27.22 -10.64
N CYS A 87 0.97 -27.21 -9.84
CA CYS A 87 1.56 -25.95 -9.42
C CYS A 87 2.33 -25.35 -10.59
N GLY A 88 2.15 -24.05 -10.83
CA GLY A 88 3.04 -23.30 -11.71
C GLY A 88 4.50 -23.35 -11.24
N SER A 89 5.42 -22.96 -12.12
CA SER A 89 6.85 -22.94 -11.78
C SER A 89 7.15 -21.98 -10.62
N PHE A 90 8.23 -22.22 -9.88
CA PHE A 90 8.67 -21.30 -8.80
C PHE A 90 8.84 -19.86 -9.29
N VAL A 91 9.37 -19.68 -10.51
CA VAL A 91 9.55 -18.36 -11.13
C VAL A 91 8.22 -17.68 -11.39
N GLU A 92 7.22 -18.42 -11.89
CA GLU A 92 5.88 -17.91 -12.14
C GLU A 92 5.17 -17.51 -10.85
N LEU A 93 5.23 -18.35 -9.81
CA LEU A 93 4.68 -18.05 -8.49
C LEU A 93 5.34 -16.83 -7.86
N SER A 94 6.66 -16.71 -7.99
CA SER A 94 7.42 -15.55 -7.50
C SER A 94 7.02 -14.26 -8.21
N ARG A 95 6.89 -14.30 -9.53
CA ARG A 95 6.43 -13.14 -10.33
C ARG A 95 5.01 -12.75 -9.95
N ARG A 96 4.10 -13.72 -9.83
CA ARG A 96 2.71 -13.48 -9.41
C ARG A 96 2.65 -12.85 -8.01
N ALA A 97 3.45 -13.36 -7.07
CA ALA A 97 3.54 -12.83 -5.71
C ALA A 97 4.04 -11.38 -5.71
N GLN A 98 5.10 -11.09 -6.47
CA GLN A 98 5.62 -9.74 -6.62
C GLN A 98 4.56 -8.80 -7.22
N SER A 99 3.90 -9.17 -8.31
CA SER A 99 2.84 -8.34 -8.92
C SER A 99 1.71 -8.04 -7.92
N SER A 100 1.21 -9.04 -7.20
CA SER A 100 0.19 -8.83 -6.16
C SER A 100 0.68 -7.96 -5.00
N ALA A 101 1.97 -7.99 -4.67
CA ALA A 101 2.54 -7.11 -3.66
C ALA A 101 2.62 -5.66 -4.15
N LEU A 102 2.98 -5.46 -5.43
CA LEU A 102 3.06 -4.13 -6.03
C LEU A 102 1.70 -3.45 -6.14
N GLU A 103 0.63 -4.18 -6.43
CA GLU A 103 -0.74 -3.64 -6.37
C GLU A 103 -1.08 -3.09 -4.98
N ARG A 104 -0.61 -3.75 -3.91
CA ARG A 104 -0.81 -3.28 -2.54
C ARG A 104 0.11 -2.12 -2.18
N VAL A 105 1.33 -2.09 -2.70
CA VAL A 105 2.25 -0.95 -2.58
C VAL A 105 1.64 0.29 -3.22
N ASP A 106 1.15 0.15 -4.44
CA ASP A 106 0.51 1.22 -5.19
C ASP A 106 -0.68 1.78 -4.40
N GLY A 107 -1.61 0.92 -3.96
CA GLY A 107 -2.74 1.36 -3.14
C GLY A 107 -2.35 2.03 -1.81
N ALA A 108 -1.29 1.57 -1.16
CA ALA A 108 -0.82 2.16 0.10
C ALA A 108 -0.13 3.51 -0.11
N LEU A 109 0.69 3.65 -1.15
CA LEU A 109 1.39 4.90 -1.48
C LEU A 109 0.47 5.90 -2.18
N TRP A 110 -0.60 5.44 -2.83
CA TRP A 110 -1.62 6.30 -3.40
C TRP A 110 -2.23 7.22 -2.35
N LEU A 111 -2.55 6.71 -1.15
CA LEU A 111 -3.10 7.52 -0.07
C LEU A 111 -2.15 8.68 0.32
N LEU A 112 -0.84 8.45 0.36
CA LEU A 112 0.14 9.51 0.63
C LEU A 112 0.19 10.52 -0.52
N THR A 113 0.11 10.03 -1.76
CA THR A 113 0.14 10.85 -2.97
C THR A 113 -1.10 11.73 -3.07
N GLU A 114 -2.28 11.20 -2.73
CA GLU A 114 -3.55 11.93 -2.70
C GLU A 114 -3.53 13.06 -1.66
N GLN A 115 -3.00 12.80 -0.47
CA GLN A 115 -2.82 13.84 0.55
C GLN A 115 -1.85 14.93 0.06
N LEU A 116 -0.76 14.54 -0.61
CA LEU A 116 0.21 15.48 -1.16
C LEU A 116 -0.41 16.39 -2.23
N ILE A 117 -1.16 15.82 -3.17
CA ILE A 117 -1.87 16.57 -4.20
C ILE A 117 -2.87 17.52 -3.54
N THR A 118 -3.64 17.03 -2.57
CA THR A 118 -4.63 17.84 -1.84
C THR A 118 -3.98 19.04 -1.15
N LEU A 119 -2.83 18.86 -0.49
CA LEU A 119 -2.08 19.94 0.14
C LEU A 119 -1.59 20.96 -0.91
N GLY A 120 -1.11 20.50 -2.07
CA GLY A 120 -0.68 21.39 -3.16
C GLY A 120 -1.82 22.21 -3.75
N GLU A 121 -2.94 21.57 -4.07
CA GLU A 121 -4.13 22.26 -4.61
C GLU A 121 -4.73 23.26 -3.61
N LEU A 122 -4.79 22.88 -2.33
CA LEU A 122 -5.27 23.78 -1.27
C LEU A 122 -4.32 24.97 -1.09
N ALA A 123 -3.00 24.77 -1.22
CA ALA A 123 -2.02 25.85 -1.12
C ALA A 123 -2.11 26.81 -2.30
N ALA A 124 -2.28 26.30 -3.52
CA ALA A 124 -2.50 27.12 -4.70
C ALA A 124 -3.77 27.97 -4.56
N PHE A 125 -4.88 27.37 -4.11
CA PHE A 125 -6.13 28.07 -3.89
C PHE A 125 -6.02 29.15 -2.81
N GLN A 126 -5.48 28.83 -1.63
CA GLN A 126 -5.37 29.79 -0.53
C GLN A 126 -4.41 30.93 -0.85
N ARG A 127 -3.30 30.66 -1.56
CA ARG A 127 -2.39 31.70 -2.04
C ARG A 127 -3.10 32.69 -2.95
N HIS A 128 -3.88 32.18 -3.90
CA HIS A 128 -4.66 33.04 -4.80
C HIS A 128 -5.62 33.95 -4.02
N GLU A 129 -6.34 33.41 -3.03
CA GLU A 129 -7.23 34.20 -2.18
C GLU A 129 -6.48 35.25 -1.35
N MET A 130 -5.29 34.93 -0.84
CA MET A 130 -4.46 35.89 -0.11
C MET A 130 -3.93 37.00 -1.01
N GLU A 131 -3.54 36.68 -2.25
CA GLU A 131 -3.10 37.66 -3.25
C GLU A 131 -4.22 38.64 -3.61
N LEU A 132 -5.44 38.14 -3.84
CA LEU A 132 -6.63 38.96 -4.12
C LEU A 132 -6.95 39.94 -2.99
N ARG A 133 -6.67 39.54 -1.75
CA ARG A 133 -6.92 40.33 -0.53
C ARG A 133 -5.68 41.13 -0.07
N HIS A 134 -4.59 41.08 -0.83
CA HIS A 134 -3.31 41.73 -0.49
C HIS A 134 -2.77 41.37 0.89
N LEU A 135 -3.03 40.13 1.34
CA LEU A 135 -2.57 39.63 2.63
C LEU A 135 -1.12 39.16 2.55
N ARG A 136 -0.30 39.62 3.50
CA ARG A 136 1.07 39.13 3.66
C ARG A 136 1.04 37.74 4.29
N HIS A 137 1.80 36.83 3.71
CA HIS A 137 1.86 35.44 4.15
C HIS A 137 3.30 34.94 4.14
N VAL A 138 3.54 33.86 4.87
CA VAL A 138 4.82 33.13 4.86
C VAL A 138 4.86 32.24 3.63
N ASP A 139 6.05 32.02 3.09
CA ASP A 139 6.26 31.12 1.95
C ASP A 139 5.80 29.70 2.29
N GLU A 140 5.26 29.01 1.29
CA GLU A 140 4.90 27.60 1.40
C GLU A 140 6.14 26.70 1.41
N VAL A 141 5.96 25.46 1.84
CA VAL A 141 6.99 24.43 1.73
C VAL A 141 6.94 23.79 0.35
N ASP A 142 8.09 23.63 -0.29
CA ASP A 142 8.20 22.87 -1.53
C ASP A 142 8.01 21.37 -1.28
N LEU A 143 6.91 20.84 -1.81
CA LEU A 143 6.49 19.45 -1.69
C LEU A 143 7.17 18.52 -2.71
N GLU A 144 8.04 19.02 -3.60
CA GLU A 144 8.74 18.20 -4.58
C GLU A 144 9.61 17.12 -3.91
N GLY A 145 10.29 17.45 -2.81
CA GLY A 145 11.09 16.50 -2.04
C GLY A 145 10.25 15.33 -1.50
N VAL A 146 9.07 15.63 -0.97
CA VAL A 146 8.09 14.64 -0.50
C VAL A 146 7.64 13.74 -1.65
N ALA A 147 7.25 14.34 -2.79
CA ALA A 147 6.84 13.61 -3.98
C ALA A 147 7.93 12.67 -4.50
N LYS A 148 9.19 13.16 -4.53
CA LYS A 148 10.35 12.39 -4.96
C LYS A 148 10.61 11.21 -4.05
N SER A 149 10.44 11.36 -2.74
CA SER A 149 10.62 10.23 -1.82
C SER A 149 9.54 9.17 -1.96
N ILE A 150 8.28 9.55 -2.16
CA ILE A 150 7.19 8.58 -2.42
C ILE A 150 7.52 7.78 -3.68
N ARG A 151 7.90 8.46 -4.77
CA ARG A 151 8.34 7.81 -6.02
C ARG A 151 9.56 6.93 -5.83
N SER A 152 10.52 7.35 -5.01
CA SER A 152 11.73 6.58 -4.72
C SER A 152 11.40 5.29 -3.99
N ALA A 153 10.51 5.33 -2.99
CA ALA A 153 10.05 4.14 -2.27
C ALA A 153 9.28 3.19 -3.19
N ALA A 154 8.38 3.71 -4.03
CA ALA A 154 7.67 2.92 -5.03
C ALA A 154 8.63 2.24 -6.01
N GLY A 155 9.60 2.98 -6.55
CA GLY A 155 10.61 2.45 -7.46
C GLY A 155 11.52 1.39 -6.81
N ALA A 156 11.91 1.60 -5.55
CA ALA A 156 12.70 0.63 -4.79
C ALA A 156 11.93 -0.68 -4.56
N ALA A 157 10.63 -0.59 -4.28
CA ALA A 157 9.75 -1.74 -4.11
C ALA A 157 9.50 -2.50 -5.42
N ALA A 158 9.39 -1.77 -6.54
CA ALA A 158 9.14 -2.32 -7.86
C ALA A 158 10.34 -3.05 -8.48
N ASP A 159 11.56 -2.69 -8.08
CA ASP A 159 12.78 -3.24 -8.66
C ASP A 159 13.22 -4.56 -7.97
N PRO A 160 13.13 -5.73 -8.63
CA PRO A 160 13.56 -7.00 -8.05
C PRO A 160 15.07 -7.13 -7.87
N GLN A 161 15.88 -6.23 -8.46
CA GLN A 161 17.34 -6.20 -8.26
C GLN A 161 17.73 -5.44 -6.99
N ARG A 162 16.81 -4.67 -6.42
CA ARG A 162 17.03 -3.92 -5.19
C ARG A 162 16.67 -4.75 -3.96
N PRO A 163 17.37 -4.57 -2.82
CA PRO A 163 17.07 -5.29 -1.58
C PRO A 163 15.62 -5.12 -1.13
N GLU A 164 15.04 -3.93 -1.31
CA GLU A 164 13.67 -3.63 -0.91
C GLU A 164 12.64 -4.41 -1.74
N GLY A 165 12.79 -4.41 -3.07
CA GLY A 165 11.92 -5.17 -3.97
C GLY A 165 12.09 -6.68 -3.83
N LEU A 166 13.31 -7.16 -3.63
CA LEU A 166 13.57 -8.58 -3.36
C LEU A 166 12.95 -9.03 -2.03
N ALA A 167 13.11 -8.22 -0.97
CA ALA A 167 12.49 -8.50 0.33
C ALA A 167 10.96 -8.47 0.27
N LEU A 168 10.37 -7.54 -0.52
CA LEU A 168 8.93 -7.49 -0.76
C LEU A 168 8.45 -8.75 -1.49
N ALA A 169 9.13 -9.15 -2.57
CA ALA A 169 8.80 -10.35 -3.34
C ALA A 169 8.90 -11.62 -2.47
N ALA A 170 9.96 -11.74 -1.66
CA ALA A 170 10.14 -12.85 -0.72
C ALA A 170 9.00 -12.93 0.30
N ARG A 171 8.64 -11.80 0.93
CA ARG A 171 7.52 -11.75 1.89
C ARG A 171 6.18 -12.05 1.22
N ALA A 172 5.99 -11.59 0.00
CA ALA A 172 4.77 -11.85 -0.76
C ALA A 172 4.65 -13.34 -1.09
N LEU A 173 5.75 -13.97 -1.49
CA LEU A 173 5.79 -15.39 -1.78
C LEU A 173 5.57 -16.23 -0.50
N ASP A 174 6.15 -15.82 0.64
CA ASP A 174 5.88 -16.44 1.94
C ASP A 174 4.39 -16.36 2.32
N ALA A 175 3.73 -15.24 2.02
CA ALA A 175 2.33 -15.00 2.38
C ALA A 175 1.32 -15.64 1.41
N LEU A 176 1.61 -15.67 0.11
CA LEU A 176 0.65 -16.05 -0.95
C LEU A 176 0.98 -17.41 -1.57
N GLY A 177 2.27 -17.76 -1.66
CA GLY A 177 2.75 -19.00 -2.28
C GLY A 177 2.09 -20.25 -1.71
N PRO A 178 2.03 -20.45 -0.38
CA PRO A 178 1.35 -21.60 0.23
C PRO A 178 -0.14 -21.71 -0.07
N HIS A 179 -0.81 -20.61 -0.44
CA HIS A 179 -2.22 -20.64 -0.84
C HIS A 179 -2.39 -21.06 -2.31
N TRP A 180 -1.46 -20.68 -3.18
CA TRP A 180 -1.50 -21.00 -4.60
C TRP A 180 -0.93 -22.38 -4.93
N CYS A 181 0.08 -22.81 -4.19
CA CYS A 181 0.74 -24.10 -4.35
C CYS A 181 0.97 -24.73 -2.97
N PRO A 182 -0.08 -25.21 -2.30
CA PRO A 182 0.02 -25.75 -0.96
C PRO A 182 0.93 -26.98 -0.89
N ALA A 183 1.66 -27.11 0.21
CA ALA A 183 2.35 -28.33 0.55
C ALA A 183 1.34 -29.50 0.75
N PRO A 184 1.77 -30.77 0.56
CA PRO A 184 0.90 -31.93 0.80
C PRO A 184 0.37 -32.02 2.24
N ALA A 185 -0.69 -32.81 2.44
CA ALA A 185 -1.29 -33.00 3.75
C ALA A 185 -0.26 -33.49 4.80
N GLY A 186 -0.22 -32.80 5.94
CA GLY A 186 0.75 -33.06 7.02
C GLY A 186 2.07 -32.28 6.90
N CYS A 187 2.26 -31.53 5.81
CA CYS A 187 3.39 -30.64 5.58
C CYS A 187 2.98 -29.17 5.80
N ARG A 188 3.96 -28.27 5.96
CA ARG A 188 3.73 -26.82 6.01
C ARG A 188 4.41 -26.12 4.84
N GLY A 189 3.83 -25.02 4.38
CA GLY A 189 4.41 -24.14 3.38
C GLY A 189 3.96 -24.44 1.96
N MET A 190 4.88 -24.27 1.01
CA MET A 190 4.63 -24.32 -0.43
C MET A 190 5.41 -25.47 -1.09
N ARG A 191 4.82 -26.17 -2.07
CA ARG A 191 5.57 -27.13 -2.91
C ARG A 191 6.50 -26.37 -3.87
N VAL A 192 7.76 -26.79 -3.98
CA VAL A 192 8.80 -26.07 -4.74
C VAL A 192 9.15 -26.75 -6.07
N ALA A 193 8.91 -28.07 -6.17
CA ALA A 193 9.18 -28.85 -7.37
C ALA A 193 7.93 -29.62 -7.81
N ALA A 194 7.64 -29.61 -9.12
CA ALA A 194 6.50 -30.31 -9.73
C ALA A 194 6.66 -31.84 -9.75
N ASN A 195 7.89 -32.36 -9.71
CA ASN A 195 8.18 -33.79 -9.82
C ASN A 195 8.46 -34.42 -8.45
N ALA A 196 7.43 -34.47 -7.61
CA ALA A 196 7.33 -35.51 -6.60
C ALA A 196 6.91 -36.78 -7.35
N SER A 197 7.81 -37.73 -7.55
CA SER A 197 7.47 -38.99 -8.21
C SER A 197 6.28 -39.65 -7.50
N ALA A 198 5.48 -40.40 -8.27
CA ALA A 198 4.27 -41.12 -7.83
C ALA A 198 4.48 -42.14 -6.69
N ALA A 199 5.61 -42.12 -5.99
CA ALA A 199 6.02 -43.11 -4.99
C ALA A 199 6.79 -42.54 -3.76
N GLY A 200 6.55 -41.31 -3.28
CA GLY A 200 6.79 -41.08 -1.83
C GLY A 200 7.29 -39.75 -1.27
N GLY A 201 7.08 -38.59 -1.90
CA GLY A 201 7.25 -37.31 -1.18
C GLY A 201 7.48 -36.10 -2.07
N ALA A 202 7.28 -34.91 -1.51
CA ALA A 202 7.40 -33.63 -2.21
C ALA A 202 8.40 -32.70 -1.51
N TRP A 203 9.15 -31.95 -2.30
CA TRP A 203 10.00 -30.87 -1.79
C TRP A 203 9.14 -29.65 -1.46
N VAL A 204 9.19 -29.24 -0.19
CA VAL A 204 8.40 -28.12 0.34
C VAL A 204 9.31 -27.08 0.98
N ALA A 205 8.94 -25.82 0.86
CA ALA A 205 9.56 -24.72 1.59
C ALA A 205 8.55 -24.14 2.58
N ALA A 206 8.90 -24.12 3.87
CA ALA A 206 8.09 -23.47 4.90
C ALA A 206 8.04 -21.95 4.70
N ARG A 207 9.14 -21.39 4.17
CA ARG A 207 9.31 -19.98 3.81
C ARG A 207 9.88 -19.88 2.38
N PRO A 208 9.06 -20.03 1.33
CA PRO A 208 9.53 -20.03 -0.05
C PRO A 208 10.26 -18.74 -0.46
N GLY A 209 10.02 -17.61 0.21
CA GLY A 209 10.75 -16.37 0.02
C GLY A 209 12.22 -16.44 0.41
N ALA A 210 12.61 -17.36 1.31
CA ALA A 210 14.02 -17.57 1.64
C ALA A 210 14.87 -18.00 0.43
N LEU A 211 14.27 -18.75 -0.50
CA LEU A 211 14.92 -19.15 -1.74
C LEU A 211 15.20 -17.94 -2.65
N LEU A 212 14.32 -16.93 -2.65
CA LEU A 212 14.56 -15.67 -3.38
C LEU A 212 15.68 -14.85 -2.74
N LEU A 213 15.83 -14.93 -1.42
CA LEU A 213 16.88 -14.25 -0.67
C LEU A 213 18.25 -14.96 -0.75
N GLY A 214 18.35 -16.04 -1.55
CA GLY A 214 19.59 -16.77 -1.77
C GLY A 214 19.95 -17.76 -0.65
N GLU A 215 18.99 -18.11 0.22
CA GLU A 215 19.21 -19.18 1.19
C GLU A 215 19.48 -20.51 0.47
N ALA A 216 20.44 -21.28 0.97
CA ALA A 216 20.84 -22.54 0.35
C ALA A 216 19.64 -23.51 0.29
N PRO A 217 19.42 -24.22 -0.83
CA PRO A 217 18.29 -25.15 -0.95
C PRO A 217 18.25 -26.18 0.17
N GLU A 218 19.42 -26.65 0.62
CA GLU A 218 19.55 -27.67 1.68
C GLU A 218 18.97 -27.23 3.04
N THR A 219 18.88 -25.91 3.29
CA THR A 219 18.29 -25.35 4.52
C THR A 219 16.88 -24.83 4.29
N ALA A 220 16.61 -24.28 3.10
CA ALA A 220 15.35 -23.64 2.77
C ALA A 220 14.24 -24.63 2.36
N VAL A 221 14.59 -25.84 1.88
CA VAL A 221 13.63 -26.88 1.50
C VAL A 221 13.74 -28.13 2.35
N ALA A 222 12.61 -28.80 2.55
CA ALA A 222 12.54 -30.10 3.20
C ALA A 222 11.80 -31.09 2.32
N HIS A 223 12.26 -32.34 2.32
CA HIS A 223 11.51 -33.43 1.70
C HIS A 223 10.39 -33.86 2.64
N CYS A 224 9.14 -33.66 2.21
CA CYS A 224 7.97 -34.05 2.98
C CYS A 224 7.31 -35.30 2.43
N MET A 225 7.17 -36.31 3.28
CA MET A 225 6.41 -37.52 2.98
C MET A 225 5.00 -37.42 3.60
N PRO A 226 3.92 -37.49 2.80
CA PRO A 226 2.56 -37.46 3.34
C PRO A 226 2.34 -38.64 4.29
N ALA A 227 1.54 -38.45 5.35
CA ALA A 227 1.35 -39.43 6.42
C ALA A 227 0.91 -40.82 5.92
N ALA A 228 0.14 -40.87 4.82
CA ALA A 228 -0.27 -42.12 4.16
C ALA A 228 0.91 -42.91 3.57
N ALA A 229 1.92 -42.22 3.00
CA ALA A 229 3.12 -42.86 2.46
C ALA A 229 4.05 -43.39 3.56
N LYS A 230 4.12 -42.71 4.72
CA LYS A 230 4.84 -43.21 5.91
C LYS A 230 4.24 -44.52 6.44
N ALA A 231 2.92 -44.67 6.38
CA ALA A 231 2.24 -45.90 6.82
C ALA A 231 2.53 -47.10 5.91
N MET A 232 2.66 -46.88 4.60
CA MET A 232 3.00 -47.95 3.64
C MET A 232 4.49 -48.31 3.63
N ALA A 233 5.40 -47.35 3.87
CA ALA A 233 6.83 -47.61 3.99
C ALA A 233 7.21 -48.41 5.26
N GLY A 234 6.37 -48.38 6.29
CA GLY A 234 6.54 -49.17 7.52
C GLY A 234 6.05 -50.63 7.43
N GLN A 235 5.44 -51.03 6.31
CA GLN A 235 5.02 -52.41 6.05
C GLN A 235 6.07 -53.12 5.20
N GLN A 236 7.24 -53.42 5.79
CA GLN A 236 8.10 -54.48 5.25
C GLN A 236 7.36 -55.82 5.44
N PRO A 237 7.18 -56.66 4.40
CA PRO A 237 6.70 -58.00 4.60
C PRO A 237 7.78 -58.76 5.39
N LEU A 238 7.46 -59.13 6.62
CA LEU A 238 8.18 -60.17 7.35
C LEU A 238 8.32 -61.36 6.40
N ALA A 239 9.57 -61.67 6.06
CA ALA A 239 9.93 -62.81 5.25
C ALA A 239 9.19 -64.05 5.75
N ALA A 240 8.51 -64.74 4.84
CA ALA A 240 8.09 -66.11 5.07
C ALA A 240 9.36 -66.95 5.21
N VAL A 241 9.83 -67.11 6.45
CA VAL A 241 10.61 -68.27 6.85
C VAL A 241 9.60 -69.40 7.00
N HIS A 242 9.51 -70.26 6.00
CA HIS A 242 9.00 -71.61 6.20
C HIS A 242 9.84 -72.59 5.37
N GLU A 243 10.38 -73.53 6.14
CA GLU A 243 11.05 -74.81 5.86
C GLU A 243 10.77 -75.48 4.51
#